data_AF-A0A4S0MUX9-F1
#
_entry.id   AF-A0A4S0MUX9-F1
#
_cell.length_a   1.000
_cell.length_b   1.000
_cell.length_c   1.000
_cell.angle_alpha   90.00
_cell.angle_beta   90.00
_cell.angle_gamma   90.00
#
_symmetry.space_group_name_H-M   'P 1'
#
loop_
_entity.id
_entity.type
_entity.pdbx_description
1 polymer ?
#
loop_
_entity_poly.entity_id
_entity_poly.type
_entity_poly.pdbx_seq_one_letter_code
_entity_poly.pdbx_strand_id
1 'polypeptide(L)'
;PIHIHVAEQVKEVEDCVAWSGKRPVEFLLANAKVDDRWCLIHATHMTEPETVAMARSGPTAGLCPITEANLGDGTFAAPLFVEHGGRFGVGSDSNVLIGLPDELRQLEYS
;
A
#
# COMPACT_ATOMS: atom_id res chain seq x y z
N PRO A 1 -10.82 5.38 12.47
CA PRO A 1 -9.87 4.97 11.41
C PRO A 1 -8.48 4.74 12.03
N ILE A 2 -7.72 3.78 11.53
CA ILE A 2 -6.33 3.50 11.95
C ILE A 2 -5.47 3.54 10.68
N HIS A 3 -4.47 4.41 10.62
CA HIS A 3 -3.65 4.63 9.43
C HIS A 3 -2.19 4.36 9.74
N ILE A 4 -1.47 3.76 8.81
CA ILE A 4 -0.03 3.48 8.95
C ILE A 4 0.63 3.44 7.57
N HIS A 5 1.80 4.07 7.42
CA HIS A 5 2.67 3.85 6.26
C HIS A 5 3.29 2.46 6.37
N VAL A 6 3.22 1.69 5.29
CA VAL A 6 3.74 0.32 5.29
C VAL A 6 4.14 -0.10 3.89
N ALA A 7 5.30 -0.76 3.79
CA ALA A 7 5.87 -1.30 2.55
C ALA A 7 5.98 -0.27 1.42
N GLU A 8 6.24 1.00 1.75
CA GLU A 8 6.45 2.07 0.76
C GLU A 8 7.76 1.85 0.00
N GLN A 9 8.86 1.56 0.71
CA GLN A 9 10.20 1.43 0.11
C GLN A 9 10.80 0.03 0.26
N VAL A 10 11.57 -0.40 -0.74
CA VAL A 10 12.34 -1.67 -0.69
C VAL A 10 13.23 -1.74 0.54
N LYS A 11 13.83 -0.60 0.95
CA LYS A 11 14.66 -0.54 2.15
C LYS A 11 13.87 -0.92 3.43
N GLU A 12 12.63 -0.46 3.57
CA GLU A 12 11.79 -0.82 4.72
C GLU A 12 11.55 -2.34 4.74
N VAL A 13 11.27 -2.91 3.56
CA VAL A 13 11.06 -4.36 3.42
C VAL A 13 12.30 -5.14 3.86
N GLU A 14 13.48 -4.76 3.37
CA GLU A 14 14.75 -5.39 3.73
C GLU A 14 15.03 -5.29 5.24
N ASP A 15 14.85 -4.09 5.81
CA ASP A 15 15.10 -3.84 7.23
C ASP A 15 14.08 -4.59 8.12
N CYS A 16 12.81 -4.69 7.71
CA CYS A 16 11.76 -5.42 8.43
C CYS A 16 12.05 -6.93 8.44
N VAL A 17 12.50 -7.47 7.31
CA VAL A 17 12.93 -8.87 7.19
C VAL A 17 14.17 -9.12 8.06
N ALA A 18 15.16 -8.24 8.04
CA ALA A 18 16.34 -8.38 8.88
C ALA A 18 16.02 -8.36 10.39
N TRP A 19 15.03 -7.56 10.79
CA TRP A 19 14.61 -7.43 12.20
C TRP A 19 13.70 -8.56 12.68
N SER A 20 12.69 -8.96 11.89
CA SER A 20 11.62 -9.88 12.33
C SER A 20 11.56 -11.21 11.59
N GLY A 21 12.30 -11.34 10.49
CA GLY A 21 12.15 -12.45 9.55
C GLY A 21 10.89 -12.39 8.69
N LYS A 22 10.11 -11.31 8.76
CA LYS A 22 8.86 -11.09 8.01
C LYS A 22 8.89 -9.79 7.23
N ARG A 23 8.09 -9.71 6.17
CA ARG A 23 7.87 -8.48 5.42
C ARG A 23 6.89 -7.55 6.16
N PRO A 24 6.84 -6.24 5.86
CA PRO A 24 6.04 -5.28 6.65
C PRO A 24 4.54 -5.61 6.72
N VAL A 25 3.91 -5.91 5.58
CA VAL A 25 2.47 -6.25 5.54
C VAL A 25 2.23 -7.64 6.16
N GLU A 26 3.07 -8.63 5.85
CA GLU A 26 3.03 -9.94 6.51
C GLU A 26 3.12 -9.82 8.05
N PHE A 27 4.05 -9.01 8.54
CA PHE A 27 4.24 -8.78 9.96
C PHE A 27 3.00 -8.11 10.56
N LEU A 28 2.48 -7.06 9.92
CA LEU A 28 1.31 -6.34 10.41
C LEU A 28 0.08 -7.26 10.52
N LEU A 29 -0.23 -8.02 9.47
CA LEU A 29 -1.37 -8.95 9.46
C LEU A 29 -1.23 -10.07 10.50
N ALA A 30 -0.01 -10.50 10.82
CA ALA A 30 0.24 -11.54 11.82
C ALA A 30 0.17 -11.03 13.26
N ASN A 31 0.37 -9.74 13.50
CA ASN A 31 0.55 -9.19 14.85
C ASN A 31 -0.55 -8.19 15.26
N ALA A 32 -1.37 -7.71 14.32
CA ALA A 32 -2.50 -6.84 14.58
C ALA A 32 -3.80 -7.42 14.02
N LYS A 33 -4.92 -7.14 14.69
CA LYS A 33 -6.24 -7.43 14.14
C LYS A 33 -6.61 -6.34 13.12
N VAL A 34 -6.07 -6.48 11.91
CA VAL A 34 -6.39 -5.61 10.77
C VAL A 34 -7.80 -5.92 10.29
N ASP A 35 -8.61 -4.88 10.12
CA ASP A 35 -10.00 -4.94 9.68
C ASP A 35 -10.34 -3.71 8.82
N ASP A 36 -11.63 -3.52 8.51
CA ASP A 36 -12.14 -2.44 7.65
C ASP A 36 -11.96 -1.02 8.21
N ARG A 37 -11.48 -0.87 9.46
CA ARG A 37 -11.16 0.42 10.04
C ARG A 37 -9.76 0.91 9.68
N TRP A 38 -8.96 0.05 9.06
CA TRP A 38 -7.57 0.32 8.73
C TRP A 38 -7.41 0.90 7.33
N CYS A 39 -6.48 1.83 7.19
CA CYS A 39 -5.96 2.31 5.92
C CYS A 39 -4.45 2.10 5.89
N LEU A 40 -3.98 1.23 5.02
CA LEU A 40 -2.55 0.96 4.84
C LEU A 40 -2.05 1.87 3.73
N ILE A 41 -1.28 2.89 4.11
CA ILE A 41 -0.80 3.91 3.17
C ILE A 41 0.39 3.33 2.39
N HIS A 42 0.40 3.59 1.09
CA HIS A 42 1.30 3.05 0.07
C HIS A 42 1.07 1.57 -0.21
N ALA A 43 1.52 0.68 0.69
CA ALA A 43 1.51 -0.77 0.48
C ALA A 43 2.14 -1.19 -0.87
N THR A 44 3.13 -0.43 -1.34
CA THR A 44 3.73 -0.54 -2.68
C THR A 44 4.42 -1.88 -2.90
N HIS A 45 5.22 -2.33 -1.93
CA HIS A 45 6.05 -3.52 -2.05
C HIS A 45 5.47 -4.73 -1.33
N MET A 46 4.38 -5.26 -1.89
CA MET A 46 3.81 -6.54 -1.47
C MET A 46 4.17 -7.67 -2.43
N THR A 47 4.40 -8.85 -1.88
CA THR A 47 4.38 -10.11 -2.65
C THR A 47 2.94 -10.48 -3.02
N GLU A 48 2.73 -11.34 -4.02
CA GLU A 48 1.38 -11.83 -4.36
C GLU A 48 0.62 -12.39 -3.14
N PRO A 49 1.21 -13.22 -2.25
CA PRO A 49 0.53 -13.67 -1.05
C PRO A 49 0.12 -12.54 -0.10
N GLU A 50 0.97 -11.51 0.09
CA GLU A 50 0.64 -10.35 0.91
C GLU A 50 -0.51 -9.54 0.31
N THR A 51 -0.48 -9.30 -1.00
CA THR A 51 -1.54 -8.58 -1.72
C THR A 51 -2.90 -9.27 -1.56
N VAL A 52 -2.95 -10.59 -1.76
CA VAL A 52 -4.18 -11.38 -1.59
C VAL A 52 -4.64 -11.40 -0.13
N ALA A 53 -3.71 -11.54 0.82
CA ALA A 53 -4.03 -11.57 2.24
C ALA A 53 -4.56 -10.22 2.72
N MET A 54 -3.94 -9.11 2.31
CA MET A 54 -4.40 -7.76 2.61
C MET A 54 -5.79 -7.53 2.02
N ALA A 55 -6.02 -7.85 0.74
CA ALA A 55 -7.31 -7.66 0.08
C ALA A 55 -8.45 -8.36 0.84
N ARG A 56 -8.20 -9.59 1.28
CA ARG A 56 -9.18 -10.40 2.04
C ARG A 56 -9.37 -9.96 3.49
N SER A 57 -8.41 -9.26 4.08
CA SER A 57 -8.46 -8.82 5.48
C SER A 57 -9.34 -7.58 5.67
N GLY A 58 -9.74 -6.91 4.58
CA GLY A 58 -10.68 -5.79 4.59
C GLY A 58 -10.15 -4.34 4.75
N PRO A 59 -8.86 -4.03 4.97
CA PRO A 59 -8.39 -2.64 5.03
C PRO A 59 -8.51 -1.96 3.66
N THR A 60 -8.47 -0.63 3.68
CA THR A 60 -8.33 0.19 2.47
C THR A 60 -6.86 0.46 2.17
N ALA A 61 -6.39 0.21 0.94
CA ALA A 61 -5.11 0.72 0.47
C ALA A 61 -5.19 2.24 0.25
N GLY A 62 -4.36 3.02 0.94
CA GLY A 62 -4.25 4.46 0.75
C GLY A 62 -3.15 4.74 -0.26
N LEU A 63 -3.50 4.83 -1.54
CA LEU A 63 -2.55 4.98 -2.62
C LEU A 63 -2.22 6.47 -2.82
N CYS A 64 -0.96 6.79 -3.08
CA CYS A 64 -0.49 8.14 -3.33
C CYS A 64 0.29 8.22 -4.66
N PRO A 65 -0.30 7.84 -5.81
CA PRO A 65 0.42 7.60 -7.07
C PRO A 65 1.36 8.74 -7.51
N ILE A 66 0.93 10.00 -7.38
CA ILE A 66 1.78 11.14 -7.77
C ILE A 66 3.01 11.24 -6.86
N THR A 67 2.82 11.12 -5.54
CA THR A 67 3.93 11.18 -4.58
C THR A 67 4.83 9.95 -4.71
N GLU A 68 4.26 8.75 -4.84
CA GLU A 68 4.99 7.50 -5.03
C GLU A 68 5.87 7.54 -6.30
N ALA A 69 5.35 8.12 -7.38
CA ALA A 69 6.12 8.38 -8.59
C ALA A 69 7.20 9.47 -8.40
N ASN A 70 6.90 10.52 -7.61
CA ASN A 70 7.84 11.59 -7.33
C ASN A 70 9.03 11.13 -6.47
N LEU A 71 8.78 10.26 -5.50
CA LEU A 71 9.79 9.70 -4.59
C LEU A 71 10.50 8.48 -5.17
N GLY A 72 9.92 7.85 -6.20
CA GLY A 72 10.49 6.69 -6.86
C GLY A 72 10.32 5.40 -6.05
N ASP A 73 9.18 5.27 -5.36
CA ASP A 73 8.90 4.14 -4.47
C ASP A 73 8.65 2.85 -5.27
N GLY A 74 7.72 2.90 -6.22
CA GLY A 74 7.37 1.77 -7.09
C GLY A 74 5.91 1.78 -7.53
N THR A 75 5.45 0.64 -8.07
CA THR A 75 4.06 0.45 -8.53
C THR A 75 3.32 -0.51 -7.60
N PHE A 76 2.15 -0.08 -7.13
CA PHE A 76 1.22 -0.93 -6.39
C PHE A 76 0.56 -1.99 -7.30
N ALA A 77 0.41 -3.22 -6.83
CA ALA A 77 -0.21 -4.33 -7.58
C ALA A 77 -1.75 -4.21 -7.66
N ALA A 78 -2.27 -3.07 -8.15
CA ALA A 78 -3.68 -2.73 -8.19
C ALA A 78 -4.58 -3.80 -8.84
N PRO A 79 -4.25 -4.36 -10.03
CA PRO A 79 -5.10 -5.37 -10.66
C PRO A 79 -5.33 -6.59 -9.77
N LEU A 80 -4.25 -7.14 -9.19
CA LEU A 80 -4.31 -8.30 -8.30
C LEU A 80 -5.08 -7.98 -7.01
N PHE A 81 -4.84 -6.81 -6.43
CA PHE A 81 -5.51 -6.38 -5.21
C PHE A 81 -7.03 -6.24 -5.42
N VAL A 82 -7.46 -5.61 -6.52
CA VAL A 82 -8.87 -5.43 -6.87
C VAL A 82 -9.54 -6.76 -7.23
N GLU A 83 -8.85 -7.64 -7.97
CA GLU A 83 -9.35 -8.99 -8.31
C GLU A 83 -9.74 -9.79 -7.05
N HIS A 84 -9.02 -9.59 -5.95
CA HIS A 84 -9.30 -10.24 -4.68
C HIS A 84 -10.18 -9.44 -3.71
N GLY A 85 -10.90 -8.43 -4.21
CA GLY A 85 -11.89 -7.66 -3.45
C GLY A 85 -11.29 -6.56 -2.58
N GLY A 86 -10.04 -6.18 -2.83
CA GLY A 86 -9.37 -5.08 -2.17
C GLY A 86 -10.08 -3.75 -2.40
N ARG A 87 -10.00 -2.86 -1.40
CA ARG A 87 -10.57 -1.50 -1.44
C ARG A 87 -9.43 -0.51 -1.45
N PHE A 88 -9.51 0.53 -2.27
CA PHE A 88 -8.49 1.58 -2.28
C PHE A 88 -9.12 2.98 -2.27
N GLY A 89 -8.33 3.96 -1.86
CA GLY A 89 -8.56 5.38 -2.07
C GLY A 89 -7.27 6.04 -2.55
N VAL A 90 -7.37 7.27 -3.05
CA VAL A 90 -6.21 8.09 -3.44
C VAL A 90 -6.04 9.28 -2.51
N GLY A 91 -4.80 9.66 -2.21
CA GLY A 91 -4.46 10.83 -1.41
C GLY A 91 -3.20 11.54 -1.93
N SER A 92 -3.16 12.86 -1.80
CA SER A 92 -2.08 13.71 -2.36
C SER A 92 -0.76 13.66 -1.59
N ASP A 93 -0.75 13.06 -0.40
CA ASP A 93 0.42 12.86 0.47
C ASP A 93 1.35 14.08 0.58
N SER A 94 2.47 14.10 -0.16
CA SER A 94 3.47 15.18 -0.12
C SER A 94 2.94 16.52 -0.66
N ASN A 95 1.80 16.49 -1.32
CA ASN A 95 1.13 17.64 -1.96
C ASN A 95 1.97 18.30 -3.06
N VAL A 96 2.89 17.55 -3.69
CA VAL A 96 3.71 18.04 -4.81
C VAL A 96 2.86 18.46 -6.01
N LEU A 97 1.69 17.84 -6.20
CA LEU A 97 0.62 18.23 -7.11
C LEU A 97 -0.73 17.77 -6.53
N ILE A 98 -1.74 18.64 -6.53
CA ILE A 98 -3.08 18.34 -5.99
C ILE A 98 -4.08 18.22 -7.14
N GLY A 99 -4.52 17.01 -7.45
CA GLY A 99 -5.52 16.77 -8.48
C GLY A 99 -6.06 15.34 -8.48
N LEU A 100 -7.36 15.19 -8.25
CA LEU A 100 -8.01 13.86 -8.29
C LEU A 100 -7.83 13.16 -9.65
N PRO A 101 -8.01 13.82 -10.82
CA PRO A 101 -7.78 13.16 -12.10
C PRO A 101 -6.32 12.79 -12.33
N ASP A 102 -5.39 13.49 -11.70
CA ASP A 102 -3.96 13.25 -11.81
C ASP A 102 -3.55 12.01 -11.02
N GLU A 103 -4.05 11.84 -9.78
CA GLU A 103 -3.82 10.62 -9.00
C GLU A 103 -4.39 9.38 -9.70
N LEU A 104 -5.65 9.45 -10.14
CA LEU A 104 -6.31 8.33 -10.80
C LEU A 104 -5.65 7.99 -12.14
N ARG A 105 -5.19 9.00 -12.89
CA ARG A 105 -4.45 8.76 -14.14
C ARG A 105 -3.07 8.18 -13.86
N GLN A 106 -2.35 8.66 -12.86
CA GLN A 106 -1.04 8.11 -12.52
C GLN A 106 -1.15 6.65 -12.04
N LEU A 107 -2.20 6.30 -11.30
CA LEU A 107 -2.49 4.92 -10.91
C LEU A 107 -2.77 3.99 -12.11
N GLU A 108 -3.51 4.47 -13.11
CA GLU A 108 -3.81 3.67 -14.31
C GLU A 108 -2.57 3.42 -15.18
N TYR A 109 -1.60 4.33 -15.17
CA TYR A 109 -0.39 4.26 -16.00
C TYR A 109 0.82 3.64 -15.30
N SER A 110 0.75 3.39 -13.99
CA SER A 110 1.84 2.83 -13.18
C SER A 110 2.04 1.34 -13.35
#